data_AF-A0A7Z7YRM6-F1
#
_entry.id   AF-A0A7Z7YRM6-F1
#
_cell.length_a   1.000
_cell.length_b   1.000
_cell.length_c   1.000
_cell.angle_alpha   90.00
_cell.angle_beta   90.00
_cell.angle_gamma   90.00
#
_symmetry.space_group_name_H-M   'P 1'
#
loop_
_entity.id
_entity.type
_entity.pdbx_description
1 polymer ?
#
loop_
_entity_poly.entity_id
_entity_poly.type
_entity_poly.pdbx_seq_one_letter_code
_entity_poly.pdbx_strand_id
1 'polypeptide(L)'
;HQDFKAAYERLRETNNFPEFTGRVCPAPCEQSCVMKINRESVAIKGIERPIIDEAYENEWVHPAYPEDHKDQRVAIVGSGPAGLTAAEELNFKGYKVTVYEKAHEPGGLLMYGIPNMKLDKDVIRRRVSLM
;
A
#
# COMPACT_ATOMS: atom_id res chain seq x y z
N HIS A 1 22.17 1.30 14.75
CA HIS A 1 21.76 0.41 13.65
C HIS A 1 20.32 0.74 13.28
N GLN A 2 20.07 1.13 12.03
CA GLN A 2 18.72 1.26 11.48
C GLN A 2 18.46 -0.02 10.67
N ASP A 3 17.48 -0.81 11.08
CA ASP A 3 17.07 -2.03 10.38
C ASP A 3 15.78 -1.76 9.60
N PHE A 4 15.95 -1.16 8.42
CA PHE A 4 14.82 -0.82 7.54
C PHE A 4 14.10 -2.05 6.99
N LYS A 5 14.82 -3.16 6.81
CA LYS A 5 14.23 -4.39 6.29
C LYS A 5 13.23 -4.98 7.28
N ALA A 6 13.62 -5.15 8.54
CA ALA A 6 12.72 -5.63 9.57
C ALA A 6 11.54 -4.66 9.79
N ALA A 7 11.78 -3.35 9.71
CA ALA A 7 10.70 -2.36 9.81
C ALA A 7 9.69 -2.47 8.66
N TYR A 8 10.16 -2.67 7.43
CA TYR A 8 9.32 -2.88 6.26
C TYR A 8 8.51 -4.19 6.38
N GLU A 9 9.14 -5.29 6.78
CA GLU A 9 8.46 -6.57 6.99
C GLU A 9 7.29 -6.41 7.97
N ARG A 10 7.51 -5.72 9.10
CA ARG A 10 6.43 -5.41 10.06
C ARG A 10 5.36 -4.47 9.51
N LEU A 11 5.75 -3.46 8.75
CA LEU A 11 4.80 -2.51 8.17
C LEU A 11 3.86 -3.20 7.18
N ARG A 12 4.41 -4.10 6.35
CA ARG A 12 3.67 -4.83 5.33
C ARG A 12 2.68 -5.85 5.91
N GLU A 13 2.93 -6.41 7.09
CA GLU A 13 2.05 -7.40 7.74
C GLU A 13 0.59 -6.93 7.87
N THR A 14 0.37 -5.61 8.01
CA THR A 14 -0.96 -5.04 8.28
C THR A 14 -1.40 -3.98 7.27
N ASN A 15 -0.54 -3.64 6.31
CA ASN A 15 -0.80 -2.60 5.34
C ASN A 15 -0.25 -3.01 3.96
N ASN A 16 -1.17 -3.27 3.04
CA ASN A 16 -0.90 -3.62 1.65
C ASN A 16 -0.12 -2.51 0.91
N PHE A 17 -0.44 -1.24 1.18
CA PHE A 17 0.09 -0.10 0.42
C PHE A 17 0.67 1.02 1.31
N PRO A 18 1.78 0.75 2.03
CA PRO A 18 2.42 1.78 2.85
C PRO A 18 2.89 2.99 2.05
N GLU A 19 3.17 2.83 0.76
CA GLU A 19 3.56 3.92 -0.14
C GLU A 19 2.42 4.90 -0.41
N PHE A 20 1.16 4.46 -0.31
CA PHE A 20 0.00 5.35 -0.40
C PHE A 20 -0.26 5.98 0.96
N THR A 21 -0.37 5.18 2.02
CA THR A 21 -0.73 5.68 3.37
C THR A 21 0.32 6.65 3.91
N GLY A 22 1.62 6.36 3.73
CA GLY A 22 2.72 7.23 4.15
C GLY A 22 2.73 8.60 3.46
N ARG A 23 1.99 8.76 2.36
CA ARG A 23 1.87 10.03 1.62
C ARG A 23 0.57 10.77 1.93
N VAL A 24 -0.57 10.07 1.86
CA VAL A 24 -1.89 10.71 1.84
C VAL A 24 -2.69 10.57 3.13
N CYS A 25 -2.27 9.71 4.05
CA CYS A 25 -3.01 9.48 5.29
C CYS A 25 -3.14 10.79 6.10
N PRO A 26 -4.33 11.08 6.68
CA PRO A 26 -4.50 12.19 7.61
C PRO A 26 -3.85 11.93 8.99
N ALA A 27 -3.18 10.78 9.15
CA ALA A 27 -2.43 10.37 10.33
C ALA A 27 -3.25 10.38 11.65
N PRO A 28 -4.38 9.65 11.72
CA PRO A 28 -5.17 9.56 12.96
C PRO A 28 -4.37 8.91 14.11
N CYS A 29 -3.40 8.05 13.78
CA CYS A 29 -2.47 7.45 14.75
C CYS A 29 -1.65 8.51 15.49
N GLU A 30 -1.22 9.59 14.82
CA GLU A 30 -0.45 10.66 15.44
C GLU A 30 -1.32 11.53 16.35
N GLN A 31 -2.60 11.71 16.00
CA GLN A 31 -3.56 12.47 16.81
C GLN A 31 -3.81 11.84 18.18
N SER A 32 -3.78 10.51 18.25
CA SER A 32 -3.98 9.70 19.47
C SER A 32 -2.66 9.32 20.17
N CYS A 33 -1.53 9.86 19.73
CA CYS A 33 -0.23 9.53 20.31
C CYS A 33 -0.14 10.00 21.77
N VAL A 34 0.21 9.10 22.70
CA VAL A 34 0.36 9.44 24.13
C VAL A 34 1.41 10.52 24.39
N MET A 35 2.38 10.69 23.49
CA MET A 35 3.35 11.79 23.57
C MET A 35 2.68 13.16 23.51
N LYS A 36 1.54 13.26 22.81
CA LYS A 36 0.75 14.49 22.65
C LYS A 36 0.23 15.06 23.98
N ILE A 37 0.23 14.27 25.06
CA ILE A 37 -0.14 14.75 26.40
C ILE A 37 0.81 15.87 26.85
N ASN A 38 2.12 15.75 26.57
CA ASN A 38 3.14 16.67 27.09
C ASN A 38 4.20 17.13 26.06
N ARG A 39 4.19 16.59 24.84
CA ARG A 39 5.16 16.85 23.75
C ARG A 39 4.49 16.75 22.38
N GLU A 40 5.22 17.01 21.32
CA GLU A 40 4.73 16.73 19.96
C GLU A 40 4.52 15.23 19.74
N SER A 41 3.53 14.88 18.91
CA SER A 41 3.28 13.50 18.50
C SER A 41 4.46 12.97 17.69
N VAL A 42 4.71 11.67 17.79
CA VAL A 42 5.64 11.00 16.89
C VAL A 42 5.10 11.14 15.46
N ALA A 43 5.96 11.54 14.51
CA ALA A 43 5.61 11.66 13.10
C ALA A 43 5.55 10.28 12.41
N ILE A 44 4.63 9.42 12.84
CA ILE A 44 4.47 8.03 12.39
C ILE A 44 4.35 7.95 10.87
N LYS A 45 3.52 8.78 10.24
CA LYS A 45 3.38 8.82 8.77
C LYS A 45 4.71 9.23 8.11
N GLY A 46 5.42 10.16 8.73
CA GLY A 46 6.75 10.59 8.30
C GLY A 46 7.84 9.51 8.45
N ILE A 47 7.61 8.50 9.30
CA ILE A 47 8.48 7.34 9.49
C ILE A 47 8.10 6.20 8.53
N GLU A 48 6.81 5.95 8.28
CA GLU A 48 6.34 4.93 7.33
C GLU A 48 6.84 5.19 5.90
N ARG A 49 6.82 6.46 5.48
CA ARG A 49 7.22 6.86 4.12
C ARG A 49 8.68 6.47 3.77
N PRO A 50 9.72 6.85 4.54
CA PRO A 50 11.09 6.45 4.22
C PRO A 50 11.29 4.94 4.31
N ILE A 51 10.58 4.22 5.19
CA ILE A 51 10.69 2.75 5.27
C ILE A 51 10.29 2.10 3.96
N ILE A 52 9.14 2.49 3.38
CA ILE A 52 8.69 1.92 2.12
C ILE A 52 9.51 2.42 0.93
N ASP A 53 9.97 3.67 0.94
CA ASP A 53 10.85 4.20 -0.11
C ASP A 53 12.18 3.42 -0.15
N GLU A 54 12.81 3.20 1.01
CA GLU A 54 14.02 2.35 1.15
C GLU A 54 13.75 0.90 0.71
N ALA A 55 12.58 0.34 1.05
CA ALA A 55 12.22 -1.02 0.65
C ALA A 55 12.09 -1.18 -0.87
N TYR A 56 11.62 -0.15 -1.58
CA TYR A 56 11.61 -0.14 -3.04
C TYR A 56 13.02 0.04 -3.63
N GLU A 57 13.85 0.90 -3.05
CA GLU A 57 15.24 1.12 -3.51
C GLU A 57 16.11 -0.13 -3.35
N ASN A 58 15.86 -0.93 -2.31
CA ASN A 58 16.57 -2.18 -2.05
C ASN A 58 15.86 -3.43 -2.62
N GLU A 59 14.83 -3.26 -3.45
CA GLU A 59 14.09 -4.35 -4.11
C GLU A 59 13.45 -5.37 -3.14
N TRP A 60 13.13 -4.96 -1.91
CA TRP A 60 12.44 -5.81 -0.93
C TRP A 60 10.93 -5.91 -1.20
N VAL A 61 10.39 -5.02 -2.03
CA VAL A 61 9.00 -5.07 -2.48
C VAL A 61 8.90 -5.94 -3.72
N HIS A 62 8.46 -7.18 -3.53
CA HIS A 62 8.27 -8.14 -4.62
C HIS A 62 6.84 -8.71 -4.60
N PRO A 63 6.35 -9.20 -5.76
CA PRO A 63 5.09 -9.92 -5.82
C PRO A 63 5.10 -11.10 -4.85
N ALA A 64 3.97 -11.36 -4.20
CA ALA A 64 3.82 -12.52 -3.34
C ALA A 64 3.10 -13.61 -4.12
N TYR A 65 3.82 -14.66 -4.48
CA TYR A 65 3.24 -15.81 -5.15
C TYR A 65 2.73 -16.81 -4.11
N PRO A 66 1.49 -17.28 -4.24
CA PRO A 66 0.98 -18.34 -3.37
C PRO A 66 1.72 -19.65 -3.65
N GLU A 67 1.99 -20.44 -2.61
CA GLU A 67 2.54 -21.80 -2.78
C GLU A 67 1.51 -22.73 -3.42
N ASP A 68 0.23 -22.57 -3.05
CA ASP A 68 -0.89 -23.35 -3.55
C ASP A 68 -1.87 -22.48 -4.34
N HIS A 69 -2.15 -22.87 -5.59
CA HIS A 69 -3.18 -22.24 -6.40
C HIS A 69 -4.55 -22.88 -6.17
N LYS A 70 -5.58 -22.03 -6.16
CA LYS A 70 -6.98 -22.42 -6.08
C LYS A 70 -7.64 -22.34 -7.45
N ASP A 71 -8.56 -23.26 -7.73
CA ASP A 71 -9.28 -23.29 -9.01
C ASP A 71 -10.41 -22.25 -9.10
N GLN A 72 -10.82 -21.67 -7.95
CA GLN A 72 -11.82 -20.62 -7.92
C GLN A 72 -11.30 -19.32 -8.54
N ARG A 73 -12.17 -18.67 -9.31
CA ARG A 73 -11.94 -17.36 -9.92
C ARG A 73 -12.76 -16.30 -9.20
N VAL A 74 -12.16 -15.14 -8.94
CA VAL A 74 -12.80 -14.00 -8.30
C VAL A 74 -12.75 -12.79 -9.22
N ALA A 75 -13.91 -12.16 -9.44
CA ALA A 75 -14.02 -10.89 -10.15
C ALA A 75 -14.19 -9.75 -9.14
N ILE A 76 -13.35 -8.73 -9.24
CA ILE A 76 -13.44 -7.50 -8.44
C ILE A 76 -13.82 -6.37 -9.38
N VAL A 77 -14.84 -5.60 -9.03
CA VAL A 77 -15.28 -4.44 -9.82
C VAL A 77 -14.80 -3.16 -9.14
N GLY A 78 -13.93 -2.42 -9.81
CA GLY A 78 -13.28 -1.19 -9.35
C GLY A 78 -11.83 -1.43 -8.89
N SER A 79 -10.92 -0.60 -9.39
CA SER A 79 -9.48 -0.60 -9.09
C SER A 79 -9.08 0.46 -8.05
N GLY A 80 -10.03 0.93 -7.25
CA GLY A 80 -9.72 1.80 -6.12
C GLY A 80 -8.90 1.08 -5.03
N PRO A 81 -8.47 1.79 -3.97
CA PRO A 81 -7.65 1.21 -2.91
C PRO A 81 -8.28 -0.06 -2.31
N ALA A 82 -9.59 -0.06 -2.08
CA ALA A 82 -10.29 -1.24 -1.56
C ALA A 82 -10.24 -2.45 -2.52
N GLY A 83 -10.42 -2.21 -3.83
CA GLY A 83 -10.38 -3.28 -4.83
C GLY A 83 -8.98 -3.85 -5.02
N LEU A 84 -7.96 -2.98 -5.03
CA LEU A 84 -6.56 -3.40 -5.09
C LEU A 84 -6.15 -4.17 -3.84
N THR A 85 -6.52 -3.72 -2.63
CA THR A 85 -6.24 -4.46 -1.39
C THR A 85 -6.88 -5.85 -1.43
N ALA A 86 -8.16 -5.93 -1.81
CA ALA A 86 -8.84 -7.22 -1.93
C ALA A 86 -8.17 -8.12 -2.98
N ALA A 87 -7.69 -7.55 -4.09
CA ALA A 87 -6.97 -8.29 -5.12
C ALA A 87 -5.65 -8.86 -4.61
N GLU A 88 -4.83 -8.05 -3.92
CA GLU A 88 -3.54 -8.49 -3.38
C GLU A 88 -3.72 -9.62 -2.35
N GLU A 89 -4.65 -9.45 -1.41
CA GLU A 89 -4.96 -10.44 -0.37
C GLU A 89 -5.49 -11.76 -0.94
N LEU A 90 -6.36 -11.70 -1.94
CA LEU A 90 -6.90 -12.91 -2.58
C LEU A 90 -5.85 -13.60 -3.46
N ASN A 91 -5.00 -12.83 -4.14
CA ASN A 91 -3.88 -13.38 -4.91
C ASN A 91 -2.90 -14.11 -3.99
N PHE A 92 -2.54 -13.50 -2.85
CA PHE A 92 -1.70 -14.13 -1.83
C PHE A 92 -2.30 -15.44 -1.28
N LYS A 93 -3.64 -15.53 -1.20
CA LYS A 93 -4.36 -16.73 -0.76
C LYS A 93 -4.54 -17.80 -1.85
N GLY A 94 -3.97 -17.62 -3.05
CA GLY A 94 -4.02 -18.60 -4.13
C GLY A 94 -5.14 -18.43 -5.15
N TYR A 95 -6.01 -17.44 -5.02
CA TYR A 95 -7.15 -17.27 -5.92
C TYR A 95 -6.77 -16.61 -7.25
N LYS A 96 -7.44 -17.01 -8.34
CA LYS A 96 -7.33 -16.31 -9.63
C LYS A 96 -8.22 -15.08 -9.64
N VAL A 97 -7.62 -13.90 -9.46
CA VAL A 97 -8.34 -12.62 -9.38
C VAL A 97 -8.32 -11.90 -10.72
N THR A 98 -9.43 -11.28 -11.08
CA THR A 98 -9.52 -10.33 -12.21
C THR A 98 -10.20 -9.06 -11.74
N VAL A 99 -9.52 -7.91 -11.92
CA VAL A 99 -10.05 -6.59 -11.56
C VAL A 99 -10.60 -5.92 -12.82
N TYR A 100 -11.86 -5.47 -12.76
CA TYR A 100 -12.53 -4.75 -13.83
C TYR A 100 -12.63 -3.27 -13.45
N GLU A 101 -12.05 -2.40 -14.27
CA GLU A 101 -12.10 -0.95 -14.07
C GLU A 101 -12.85 -0.28 -15.22
N LYS A 102 -13.64 0.75 -14.89
CA LYS A 102 -14.36 1.57 -15.86
C LYS A 102 -13.46 2.66 -16.47
N ALA A 103 -12.57 3.22 -15.65
CA ALA A 103 -11.64 4.26 -16.05
C ALA A 103 -10.50 3.74 -16.94
N HIS A 104 -9.77 4.66 -17.57
CA HIS A 104 -8.67 4.32 -18.49
C HIS A 104 -7.45 3.74 -17.77
N GLU A 105 -7.13 4.25 -16.57
CA GLU A 105 -6.02 3.78 -15.74
C GLU A 105 -6.55 3.25 -14.39
N PRO A 106 -5.92 2.19 -13.85
CA PRO A 106 -6.26 1.66 -12.54
C PRO A 106 -5.82 2.59 -11.40
N GLY A 107 -6.47 2.48 -10.23
CA GLY A 107 -6.15 3.23 -9.01
C GLY A 107 -7.31 4.08 -8.47
N GLY A 108 -8.42 4.20 -9.19
CA GLY A 108 -9.61 4.94 -8.76
C GLY A 108 -9.29 6.37 -8.30
N LEU A 109 -9.72 6.74 -7.09
CA LEU A 109 -9.45 8.08 -6.53
C LEU A 109 -7.96 8.35 -6.29
N LEU A 110 -7.12 7.32 -6.12
CA LEU A 110 -5.67 7.53 -6.04
C LEU A 110 -5.15 8.10 -7.35
N MET A 111 -5.67 7.62 -8.49
CA MET A 111 -5.28 8.08 -9.83
C MET A 111 -5.96 9.41 -10.19
N TYR A 112 -7.28 9.53 -10.00
CA TYR A 112 -8.04 10.66 -10.53
C TYR A 112 -8.43 11.74 -9.51
N GLY A 113 -8.39 11.44 -8.20
CA GLY A 113 -8.87 12.35 -7.16
C GLY A 113 -7.76 13.09 -6.41
N ILE A 114 -6.63 12.43 -6.15
CA ILE A 114 -5.53 13.03 -5.36
C ILE A 114 -4.57 13.78 -6.29
N PRO A 115 -4.16 15.03 -5.98
CA PRO A 115 -3.22 15.77 -6.82
C PRO A 115 -1.79 15.18 -6.73
N ASN A 116 -1.02 15.31 -7.83
CA ASN A 116 0.37 14.79 -7.94
C ASN A 116 1.30 15.30 -6.84
N MET A 117 1.11 16.54 -6.39
CA MET A 117 1.90 17.15 -5.32
C MET A 117 1.81 16.38 -3.99
N LYS A 118 0.74 15.59 -3.80
CA LYS A 118 0.53 14.77 -2.60
C LYS A 118 0.86 13.30 -2.84
N LEU A 119 0.48 12.77 -4.00
CA LEU A 119 0.74 11.39 -4.40
C LEU A 119 1.04 11.34 -5.88
N ASP A 120 2.31 11.04 -6.19
CA ASP A 120 2.77 10.84 -7.56
C ASP A 120 2.08 9.63 -8.18
N LYS A 121 1.66 9.75 -9.45
CA LYS A 121 0.98 8.67 -10.17
C LYS A 121 1.92 7.53 -10.47
N ASP A 122 3.22 7.79 -10.57
CA ASP A 122 4.20 6.74 -10.82
C ASP A 122 4.31 5.76 -9.65
N VAL A 123 4.03 6.21 -8.42
CA VAL A 123 3.94 5.32 -7.24
C VAL A 123 2.77 4.34 -7.40
N ILE A 124 1.62 4.80 -7.92
CA ILE A 124 0.44 3.97 -8.16
C ILE A 124 0.71 2.98 -9.29
N ARG A 125 1.24 3.46 -10.42
CA ARG A 125 1.57 2.61 -11.58
C ARG A 125 2.58 1.53 -11.21
N ARG A 126 3.62 1.88 -10.45
CA ARG A 126 4.61 0.93 -9.94
C ARG A 126 3.98 -0.16 -9.08
N ARG A 127 3.06 0.19 -8.18
CA ARG A 127 2.35 -0.82 -7.38
C ARG A 127 1.47 -1.71 -8.26
N VAL A 128 0.70 -1.13 -9.17
CA VAL A 128 -0.17 -1.92 -10.06
C VAL A 128 0.64 -2.86 -10.95
N SER A 129 1.84 -2.46 -11.42
CA SER A 129 2.70 -3.36 -12.21
C SER A 129 3.29 -4.54 -11.43
N LEU A 130 3.26 -4.50 -10.08
CA LEU A 130 3.74 -5.58 -9.21
C LEU A 130 2.67 -6.63 -8.90
N MET A 131 1.41 -6.37 -9.26
CA MET A 131 0.26 -7.23 -8.96
C MET A 131 -0.17 -8.03 -10.18
#